data_AF-A0A6P1HWK2-F1
#
_entry.id   AF-A0A6P1HWK2-F1
#
_cell.length_a   1.000
_cell.length_b   1.000
_cell.length_c   1.000
_cell.angle_alpha   90.00
_cell.angle_beta   90.00
_cell.angle_gamma   90.00
#
_symmetry.space_group_name_H-M   'P 1'
#
loop_
_entity.id
_entity.type
_entity.pdbx_description
1 polymer ?
#
loop_
_entity_poly.entity_id
_entity_poly.type
_entity_poly.pdbx_seq_one_letter_code
_entity_poly.pdbx_strand_id
1 'polypeptide(L)'
;MSTPLKKVVDDQLNASGMASEQLDEVDASYVAAGVKNVLSNLKARRAWENHIGAILTHKQAVDATGWTKQALSQAVKESRVLRLTAADGTIGYWSGGLTDTAPHVPIRGIKDVLKAWASADVQAWTIASWMSSQQPELDDRTPRQALLDGDTADVVKLARQASATGRDTK
;
A
#
# COMPACT_ATOMS: atom_id res chain seq x y z
N MET A 1 29.88 11.09 -9.33
CA MET A 1 28.45 10.88 -9.68
C MET A 1 27.61 11.12 -8.44
N SER A 2 26.52 11.89 -8.52
CA SER A 2 25.61 12.12 -7.39
C SER A 2 24.72 10.89 -7.19
N THR A 3 24.46 10.48 -5.94
CA THR A 3 23.51 9.40 -5.66
C THR A 3 22.08 9.86 -6.00
N PRO A 4 21.15 8.95 -6.34
CA PRO A 4 19.80 9.33 -6.77
C PRO A 4 19.07 10.24 -5.76
N LEU A 5 19.22 9.96 -4.45
CA LEU A 5 18.64 10.77 -3.39
C LEU A 5 19.26 12.17 -3.34
N LYS A 6 20.58 12.28 -3.46
CA LYS A 6 21.27 13.56 -3.44
C LYS A 6 20.83 14.43 -4.63
N LYS A 7 20.71 13.83 -5.82
CA LYS A 7 20.18 14.53 -7.01
C LYS A 7 18.77 15.09 -6.77
N VAL A 8 17.86 14.30 -6.17
CA VAL A 8 16.50 14.79 -5.87
C VAL A 8 16.53 15.99 -4.93
N VAL A 9 17.35 15.94 -3.88
CA VAL A 9 17.50 17.06 -2.94
C VAL A 9 18.09 18.29 -3.65
N ASP A 10 19.15 18.12 -4.43
CA ASP A 10 19.78 19.20 -5.21
C ASP A 10 18.75 19.86 -6.17
N ASP A 11 17.95 19.06 -6.87
CA ASP A 11 16.91 19.55 -7.79
C ASP A 11 15.82 20.36 -7.04
N GLN A 12 15.42 19.92 -5.83
CA GLN A 12 14.44 20.66 -5.02
C GLN A 12 15.01 21.96 -4.44
N LEU A 13 16.27 21.96 -4.00
CA LEU A 13 16.96 23.16 -3.50
C LEU A 13 17.09 24.23 -4.60
N ASN A 14 17.41 23.79 -5.82
CA ASN A 14 17.46 24.69 -6.98
C ASN A 14 16.07 25.25 -7.32
N ALA A 15 15.04 24.39 -7.34
CA ALA A 15 13.67 24.80 -7.66
C ALA A 15 13.06 25.77 -6.64
N SER A 16 13.44 25.66 -5.37
CA SER A 16 12.98 26.56 -4.30
C SER A 16 13.77 27.87 -4.20
N GLY A 17 14.89 28.00 -4.93
CA GLY A 17 15.81 29.14 -4.81
C GLY A 17 16.71 29.08 -3.57
N MET A 18 16.60 28.03 -2.75
CA MET A 18 17.32 27.90 -1.47
C MET A 18 18.75 27.37 -1.61
N ALA A 19 19.19 27.00 -2.81
CA ALA A 19 20.47 26.32 -3.03
C ALA A 19 21.71 27.11 -2.57
N SER A 20 21.63 28.44 -2.50
CA SER A 20 22.75 29.32 -2.11
C SER A 20 22.54 30.02 -0.77
N GLU A 21 21.42 29.75 -0.09
CA GLU A 21 21.09 30.42 1.17
C GLU A 21 21.96 29.91 2.32
N GLN A 22 22.43 30.83 3.16
CA GLN A 22 23.14 30.50 4.38
C GLN A 22 22.11 30.21 5.48
N LEU A 23 22.15 28.99 6.01
CA LEU A 23 21.33 28.62 7.16
C LEU A 23 22.07 28.96 8.45
N ASP A 24 21.36 29.60 9.39
CA ASP A 24 21.81 29.67 10.78
C ASP A 24 21.57 28.33 11.51
N GLU A 25 21.97 28.24 12.77
CA GLU A 25 21.87 27.00 13.55
C GLU A 25 20.41 26.55 13.79
N VAL A 26 19.48 27.50 13.88
CA VAL A 26 18.06 27.23 14.09
C VAL A 26 17.45 26.67 12.82
N ASP A 27 17.71 27.30 11.68
CA ASP A 27 17.24 26.87 10.37
C ASP A 27 17.85 25.52 9.97
N ALA A 28 19.14 25.32 10.23
CA ALA A 28 19.80 24.03 10.00
C ALA A 28 19.16 22.91 10.81
N SER A 29 18.82 23.17 12.08
CA SER A 29 18.14 22.21 12.96
C SER A 29 16.72 21.90 12.47
N TYR A 30 15.98 22.91 12.01
CA TYR A 30 14.64 22.74 11.43
C TYR A 30 14.67 21.85 10.18
N VAL A 31 15.58 22.15 9.24
CA VAL A 31 15.75 21.35 8.01
C VAL A 31 16.18 19.92 8.34
N ALA A 32 17.12 19.74 9.27
CA ALA A 32 17.58 18.41 9.68
C ALA A 32 16.44 17.55 10.25
N ALA A 33 15.55 18.13 11.06
CA ALA A 33 14.38 17.43 11.58
C ALA A 33 13.42 17.00 10.45
N GLY A 34 13.16 17.89 9.48
CA GLY A 34 12.37 17.59 8.30
C GLY A 34 12.95 16.46 7.45
N VAL A 35 14.25 16.53 7.14
CA VAL A 35 14.96 15.49 6.39
C VAL A 35 14.93 14.16 7.14
N LYS A 36 15.17 14.14 8.45
CA LYS A 36 15.09 12.92 9.28
C LYS A 36 13.71 12.27 9.21
N ASN A 37 12.64 13.06 9.28
CA ASN A 37 11.27 12.57 9.16
C ASN A 37 11.02 11.97 7.77
N VAL A 38 11.42 12.66 6.69
CA VAL A 38 11.29 12.17 5.31
C VAL A 38 12.01 10.84 5.12
N LEU A 39 13.25 10.71 5.58
CA LEU A 39 14.04 9.48 5.46
C LEU A 39 13.46 8.33 6.31
N SER A 40 13.00 8.62 7.51
CA SER A 40 12.35 7.62 8.38
C SER A 40 11.06 7.10 7.76
N ASN A 41 10.24 8.00 7.19
CA ASN A 41 9.02 7.63 6.47
C ASN A 41 9.33 6.83 5.20
N LEU A 42 10.39 7.17 4.45
CA LEU A 42 10.82 6.39 3.29
C LEU A 42 11.28 4.99 3.69
N LYS A 43 12.01 4.84 4.80
CA LYS A 43 12.44 3.54 5.33
C LYS A 43 11.24 2.70 5.77
N ALA A 44 10.30 3.30 6.51
CA ALA A 44 9.06 2.63 6.91
C ALA A 44 8.24 2.19 5.69
N ARG A 45 8.08 3.08 4.70
CA ARG A 45 7.41 2.77 3.43
C ARG A 45 8.05 1.59 2.72
N ARG A 46 9.38 1.57 2.58
CA ARG A 46 10.09 0.46 1.92
C ARG A 46 9.96 -0.85 2.68
N ALA A 47 10.05 -0.81 4.01
CA ALA A 47 9.84 -2.00 4.83
C ALA A 47 8.43 -2.56 4.65
N TRP A 48 7.42 -1.70 4.62
CA TRP A 48 6.05 -2.08 4.31
C TRP A 48 5.90 -2.61 2.90
N GLU A 49 6.39 -1.90 1.88
CA GLU A 49 6.32 -2.36 0.47
C GLU A 49 7.05 -3.70 0.27
N ASN A 50 8.14 -3.97 0.99
CA ASN A 50 8.80 -5.28 0.96
C ASN A 50 7.94 -6.39 1.57
N HIS A 51 7.12 -6.06 2.56
CA HIS A 51 6.26 -7.02 3.24
C HIS A 51 4.94 -7.27 2.52
N ILE A 52 4.26 -6.21 2.07
CA ILE A 52 2.92 -6.28 1.45
C ILE A 52 2.93 -6.10 -0.07
N GLY A 53 4.07 -5.81 -0.68
CA GLY A 53 4.16 -5.42 -2.09
C GLY A 53 3.95 -3.92 -2.31
N ALA A 54 4.16 -3.48 -3.56
CA ALA A 54 4.16 -2.06 -3.91
C ALA A 54 2.81 -1.37 -3.60
N ILE A 55 2.88 -0.13 -3.13
CA ILE A 55 1.71 0.74 -2.98
C ILE A 55 1.70 1.73 -4.13
N LEU A 56 0.72 1.59 -5.01
CA LEU A 56 0.58 2.40 -6.21
C LEU A 56 -0.05 3.75 -5.85
N THR A 57 0.47 4.82 -6.44
CA THR A 57 -0.26 6.09 -6.51
C THR A 57 -1.49 5.94 -7.40
N HIS A 58 -2.41 6.90 -7.34
CA HIS A 58 -3.59 6.91 -8.22
C HIS A 58 -3.22 6.83 -9.71
N LYS A 59 -2.20 7.58 -10.14
CA LYS A 59 -1.70 7.55 -11.52
C LYS A 59 -1.16 6.16 -11.88
N GLN A 60 -0.28 5.60 -11.03
CA GLN A 60 0.28 4.27 -11.27
C GLN A 60 -0.79 3.17 -11.32
N ALA A 61 -1.83 3.26 -10.49
CA ALA A 61 -2.92 2.29 -10.49
C ALA A 61 -3.75 2.35 -11.80
N VAL A 62 -4.03 3.55 -12.29
CA VAL A 62 -4.67 3.77 -13.60
C VAL A 62 -3.80 3.22 -14.73
N ASP A 63 -2.51 3.56 -14.72
CA ASP A 63 -1.57 3.13 -15.77
C ASP A 63 -1.40 1.59 -15.78
N ALA A 64 -1.30 0.96 -14.60
CA ALA A 64 -1.12 -0.49 -14.48
C ALA A 64 -2.36 -1.30 -14.93
N THR A 65 -3.56 -0.81 -14.62
CA THR A 65 -4.82 -1.50 -14.92
C THR A 65 -5.40 -1.14 -16.29
N GLY A 66 -4.91 -0.06 -16.92
CA GLY A 66 -5.52 0.53 -18.12
C GLY A 66 -6.90 1.15 -17.88
N TRP A 67 -7.31 1.34 -16.62
CA TRP A 67 -8.62 1.87 -16.27
C TRP A 67 -8.67 3.39 -16.30
N THR A 68 -9.87 3.94 -16.47
CA THR A 68 -10.10 5.36 -16.19
C THR A 68 -10.07 5.62 -14.68
N LYS A 69 -9.85 6.88 -14.28
CA LYS A 69 -9.95 7.31 -12.86
C LYS A 69 -11.30 6.92 -12.24
N GLN A 70 -12.39 7.04 -13.01
CA GLN A 70 -13.73 6.67 -12.57
C GLN A 70 -13.87 5.17 -12.37
N ALA A 71 -13.33 4.35 -13.28
CA ALA A 71 -13.34 2.89 -13.14
C ALA A 71 -12.52 2.43 -11.93
N LEU A 72 -11.37 3.04 -11.65
CA LEU A 72 -10.60 2.78 -10.42
C LEU A 72 -11.38 3.16 -9.16
N SER A 73 -12.02 4.34 -9.15
CA SER A 73 -12.83 4.79 -8.03
C SER A 73 -14.03 3.86 -7.78
N GLN A 74 -14.66 3.38 -8.85
CA GLN A 74 -15.73 2.39 -8.77
C GLN A 74 -15.23 1.03 -8.27
N ALA A 75 -14.05 0.59 -8.72
CA ALA A 75 -13.45 -0.66 -8.27
C ALA A 75 -13.15 -0.66 -6.76
N VAL A 76 -12.74 0.49 -6.19
CA VAL A 76 -12.60 0.63 -4.73
C VAL A 76 -13.95 0.50 -4.03
N LYS A 77 -14.99 1.19 -4.52
CA LYS A 77 -16.35 1.13 -3.95
C LYS A 77 -16.93 -0.29 -3.98
N GLU A 78 -16.61 -1.05 -5.03
CA GLU A 78 -17.07 -2.43 -5.21
C GLU A 78 -16.20 -3.47 -4.50
N SER A 79 -15.23 -3.03 -3.68
CA SER A 79 -14.27 -3.88 -2.99
C SER A 79 -13.43 -4.74 -3.93
N ARG A 80 -13.17 -4.29 -5.16
CA ARG A 80 -12.26 -4.97 -6.11
C ARG A 80 -10.80 -4.49 -5.97
N VAL A 81 -10.58 -3.33 -5.36
CA VAL A 81 -9.25 -2.76 -5.11
C VAL A 81 -9.22 -2.23 -3.68
N LEU A 82 -8.11 -2.51 -2.98
CA LEU A 82 -7.88 -2.03 -1.62
C LEU A 82 -7.18 -0.66 -1.64
N ARG A 83 -7.88 0.35 -1.13
CA ARG A 83 -7.32 1.70 -0.92
C ARG A 83 -6.72 1.79 0.48
N LEU A 84 -5.48 2.21 0.56
CA LEU A 84 -4.76 2.48 1.80
C LEU A 84 -4.69 3.99 2.03
N THR A 85 -4.86 4.42 3.28
CA THR A 85 -4.68 5.81 3.70
C THR A 85 -3.57 5.84 4.74
N ALA A 86 -2.50 6.59 4.47
CA ALA A 86 -1.40 6.79 5.40
C ALA A 86 -1.80 7.76 6.52
N ALA A 87 -0.99 7.82 7.58
CA ALA A 87 -1.25 8.68 8.74
C ALA A 87 -1.32 10.18 8.41
N ASP A 88 -0.62 10.61 7.35
CA ASP A 88 -0.64 11.98 6.82
C ASP A 88 -1.84 12.25 5.87
N GLY A 89 -2.76 11.28 5.72
CA GLY A 89 -3.90 11.36 4.82
C GLY A 89 -3.61 11.00 3.36
N THR A 90 -2.35 10.71 3.00
CA THR A 90 -1.98 10.33 1.64
C THR A 90 -2.64 9.00 1.26
N ILE A 91 -3.19 8.95 0.05
CA ILE A 91 -3.88 7.77 -0.48
C ILE A 91 -2.96 6.95 -1.39
N GLY A 92 -2.97 5.63 -1.19
CA GLY A 92 -2.35 4.64 -2.06
C GLY A 92 -3.29 3.47 -2.38
N TYR A 93 -2.90 2.66 -3.36
CA TYR A 93 -3.63 1.48 -3.81
C TYR A 93 -2.72 0.27 -3.69
N TRP A 94 -3.17 -0.74 -2.95
CA TRP A 94 -2.35 -1.93 -2.71
C TRP A 94 -2.28 -2.80 -3.98
N SER A 95 -1.07 -3.01 -4.51
CA SER A 95 -0.87 -3.78 -5.74
C SER A 95 -1.07 -5.29 -5.56
N GLY A 96 -0.92 -5.82 -4.35
CA GLY A 96 -0.98 -7.26 -4.10
C GLY A 96 -2.34 -7.91 -4.39
N GLY A 97 -3.41 -7.11 -4.54
CA GLY A 97 -4.73 -7.56 -4.99
C GLY A 97 -4.89 -7.68 -6.51
N LEU A 98 -3.85 -7.38 -7.30
CA LEU A 98 -3.82 -7.49 -8.75
C LEU A 98 -2.96 -8.69 -9.21
N THR A 99 -3.24 -9.18 -10.41
CA THR A 99 -2.45 -10.22 -11.10
C THR A 99 -1.05 -9.72 -11.46
N ASP A 100 -0.08 -10.63 -11.50
CA ASP A 100 1.33 -10.30 -11.77
C ASP A 100 1.62 -9.95 -13.23
N THR A 101 0.78 -10.41 -14.16
CA THR A 101 0.94 -10.20 -15.59
C THR A 101 0.02 -9.09 -16.10
N ALA A 102 0.54 -8.30 -17.05
CA ALA A 102 -0.26 -7.35 -17.79
C ALA A 102 -1.29 -8.07 -18.71
N PRO A 103 -2.52 -7.55 -18.84
CA PRO A 103 -3.07 -6.42 -18.09
C PRO A 103 -3.28 -6.78 -16.60
N HIS A 104 -2.84 -5.89 -15.69
CA HIS A 104 -2.98 -6.13 -14.25
C HIS A 104 -4.45 -5.97 -13.86
N VAL A 105 -5.11 -7.07 -13.50
CA VAL A 105 -6.52 -7.11 -13.14
C VAL A 105 -6.70 -7.61 -11.70
N PRO A 106 -7.80 -7.29 -11.02
CA PRO A 106 -8.07 -7.85 -9.69
C PRO A 106 -8.01 -9.37 -9.69
N ILE A 107 -7.30 -9.95 -8.71
CA ILE A 107 -7.21 -11.41 -8.55
C ILE A 107 -8.61 -11.98 -8.34
N ARG A 108 -8.90 -13.14 -8.94
CA ARG A 108 -10.17 -13.82 -8.74
C ARG A 108 -10.41 -14.06 -7.23
N GLY A 109 -11.63 -13.76 -6.76
CA GLY A 109 -11.98 -13.93 -5.35
C GLY A 109 -11.62 -12.77 -4.43
N ILE A 110 -10.75 -11.83 -4.86
CA ILE A 110 -10.33 -10.70 -4.00
C ILE A 110 -11.53 -9.86 -3.53
N LYS A 111 -12.56 -9.73 -4.37
CA LYS A 111 -13.78 -8.99 -4.05
C LYS A 111 -14.46 -9.53 -2.80
N ASP A 112 -14.60 -10.84 -2.71
CA ASP A 112 -15.33 -11.48 -1.62
C ASP A 112 -14.51 -11.50 -0.33
N VAL A 113 -13.18 -11.59 -0.46
CA VAL A 113 -12.25 -11.40 0.66
C VAL A 113 -12.38 -9.99 1.22
N LEU A 114 -12.21 -8.95 0.39
CA LEU A 114 -12.29 -7.55 0.85
C LEU A 114 -13.68 -7.23 1.45
N LYS A 115 -14.75 -7.79 0.91
CA LYS A 115 -16.10 -7.66 1.48
C LYS A 115 -16.25 -8.32 2.85
N ALA A 116 -15.60 -9.45 3.10
CA ALA A 116 -15.65 -10.13 4.40
C ALA A 116 -15.09 -9.27 5.54
N TRP A 117 -14.16 -8.37 5.23
CA TRP A 117 -13.55 -7.43 6.17
C TRP A 117 -14.29 -6.09 6.26
N ALA A 118 -15.00 -5.69 5.20
CA ALA A 118 -15.70 -4.40 5.15
C ALA A 118 -16.75 -4.23 6.26
N SER A 119 -17.32 -5.33 6.77
CA SER A 119 -18.30 -5.32 7.86
C SER A 119 -17.68 -5.24 9.27
N ALA A 120 -16.35 -5.36 9.40
CA ALA A 120 -15.68 -5.53 10.70
C ALA A 120 -14.99 -4.25 11.21
N ASP A 121 -15.15 -3.10 10.55
CA ASP A 121 -14.43 -1.85 10.88
C ASP A 121 -12.90 -2.05 10.95
N VAL A 122 -12.39 -3.00 10.17
CA VAL A 122 -10.96 -3.34 10.16
C VAL A 122 -10.21 -2.39 9.24
N GLN A 123 -9.08 -1.86 9.73
CA GLN A 123 -8.25 -0.96 8.95
C GLN A 123 -7.70 -1.64 7.70
N ALA A 124 -7.72 -0.92 6.57
CA ALA A 124 -7.25 -1.45 5.28
C ALA A 124 -5.81 -2.00 5.32
N TRP A 125 -4.96 -1.44 6.18
CA TRP A 125 -3.60 -1.93 6.42
C TRP A 125 -3.56 -3.33 7.03
N THR A 126 -4.50 -3.67 7.91
CA THR A 126 -4.63 -5.02 8.47
C THR A 126 -4.96 -6.03 7.38
N ILE A 127 -5.85 -5.67 6.45
CA ILE A 127 -6.22 -6.56 5.34
C ILE A 127 -5.01 -6.80 4.43
N ALA A 128 -4.28 -5.76 4.06
CA ALA A 128 -3.07 -5.89 3.23
C ALA A 128 -1.99 -6.75 3.92
N SER A 129 -1.80 -6.56 5.22
CA SER A 129 -0.87 -7.37 6.03
C SER A 129 -1.29 -8.84 6.08
N TRP A 130 -2.56 -9.12 6.39
CA TRP A 130 -3.09 -10.48 6.44
C TRP A 130 -2.95 -11.20 5.09
N MET A 131 -3.29 -10.51 3.99
CA MET A 131 -3.16 -11.06 2.63
C MET A 131 -1.72 -11.40 2.22
N SER A 132 -0.73 -10.77 2.88
CA SER A 132 0.69 -10.92 2.58
C SER A 132 1.45 -11.76 3.61
N SER A 133 0.74 -12.24 4.64
CA SER A 133 1.31 -13.07 5.71
C SER A 133 0.93 -14.53 5.50
N GLN A 134 1.87 -15.45 5.78
CA GLN A 134 1.61 -16.89 5.71
C GLN A 134 0.49 -17.27 6.67
N GLN A 135 -0.41 -18.15 6.22
CA GLN A 135 -1.46 -18.71 7.06
C GLN A 135 -1.23 -20.22 7.19
N PRO A 136 -1.13 -20.76 8.41
CA PRO A 136 -1.04 -22.20 8.63
C PRO A 136 -2.19 -22.98 7.98
N GLU A 137 -3.39 -22.38 7.93
CA GLU A 137 -4.59 -22.95 7.32
C GLU A 137 -4.52 -23.04 5.78
N LEU A 138 -3.49 -22.46 5.16
CA LEU A 138 -3.25 -22.47 3.71
C LEU A 138 -1.92 -23.15 3.36
N ASP A 139 -1.44 -24.08 4.19
CA ASP A 139 -0.16 -24.77 4.03
C ASP A 139 1.02 -23.78 3.99
N ASP A 140 1.02 -22.81 4.91
CA ASP A 140 2.00 -21.71 5.01
C ASP A 140 2.11 -20.83 3.75
N ARG A 141 1.14 -20.90 2.85
CA ARG A 141 1.00 -19.93 1.75
C ARG A 141 0.35 -18.65 2.27
N THR A 142 0.59 -17.56 1.56
CA THR A 142 -0.16 -16.31 1.79
C THR A 142 -1.55 -16.42 1.18
N PRO A 143 -2.58 -15.71 1.70
CA PRO A 143 -3.89 -15.66 1.09
C PRO A 143 -3.84 -15.18 -0.36
N ARG A 144 -2.92 -14.24 -0.67
CA ARG A 144 -2.67 -13.82 -2.06
C ARG A 144 -2.25 -14.99 -2.93
N GLN A 145 -1.26 -15.77 -2.51
CA GLN A 145 -0.76 -16.90 -3.30
C GLN A 145 -1.86 -17.94 -3.51
N ALA A 146 -2.60 -18.29 -2.46
CA ALA A 146 -3.72 -19.23 -2.55
C ALA A 146 -4.81 -18.73 -3.53
N LEU A 147 -5.12 -17.43 -3.58
CA LEU A 147 -6.04 -16.87 -4.58
C LEU A 147 -5.51 -17.00 -6.02
N LEU A 148 -4.20 -16.82 -6.23
CA LEU A 148 -3.57 -17.00 -7.54
C LEU A 148 -3.58 -18.47 -7.98
N ASP A 149 -3.39 -19.39 -7.02
CA ASP A 149 -3.44 -20.84 -7.26
C ASP A 149 -4.87 -21.36 -7.51
N GLY A 150 -5.88 -20.56 -7.17
CA GLY A 150 -7.30 -20.86 -7.45
C GLY A 150 -8.11 -21.28 -6.22
N ASP A 151 -7.52 -21.29 -5.03
CA ASP A 151 -8.12 -21.71 -3.75
C ASP A 151 -9.07 -20.64 -3.17
N THR A 152 -9.93 -20.08 -4.02
CA THR A 152 -10.76 -18.92 -3.71
C THR A 152 -11.71 -19.17 -2.54
N ALA A 153 -12.35 -20.34 -2.50
CA ALA A 153 -13.36 -20.65 -1.49
C ALA A 153 -12.75 -20.70 -0.08
N ASP A 154 -11.57 -21.30 0.05
CA ASP A 154 -10.87 -21.46 1.33
C ASP A 154 -10.37 -20.12 1.85
N VAL A 155 -9.79 -19.29 0.98
CA VAL A 155 -9.36 -17.94 1.36
C VAL A 155 -10.53 -17.06 1.79
N VAL A 156 -11.67 -17.12 1.10
CA VAL A 156 -12.87 -16.35 1.48
C VAL A 156 -13.44 -16.84 2.81
N LYS A 157 -13.45 -18.15 3.06
CA LYS A 157 -13.86 -18.72 4.35
C LYS A 157 -12.95 -18.22 5.47
N LEU A 158 -11.64 -18.29 5.27
CA LEU A 158 -10.65 -17.85 6.27
C LEU A 158 -10.75 -16.35 6.55
N ALA A 159 -10.95 -15.53 5.52
CA ALA A 159 -11.17 -14.09 5.67
C ALA A 159 -12.39 -13.75 6.54
N ARG A 160 -13.48 -14.51 6.42
CA ARG A 160 -14.68 -14.35 7.27
C ARG A 160 -14.43 -14.75 8.72
N GLN A 161 -13.60 -15.78 8.95
CA GLN A 161 -13.23 -16.21 10.29
C GLN A 161 -12.34 -15.15 10.96
N ALA A 162 -11.30 -14.70 10.27
CA ALA A 162 -10.38 -13.69 10.75
C ALA A 162 -11.08 -12.34 11.03
N SER A 163 -12.05 -11.94 10.19
CA SER A 163 -12.84 -10.71 10.43
C SER A 163 -13.85 -10.83 11.58
N ALA A 164 -14.21 -12.05 11.99
CA ALA A 164 -15.03 -12.28 13.17
C ALA A 164 -14.20 -12.17 14.46
N THR A 165 -13.00 -12.76 14.49
CA THR A 165 -12.12 -12.73 15.67
C THR A 165 -11.68 -11.31 16.04
N GLY A 166 -11.48 -10.42 15.06
CA GLY A 166 -11.15 -9.01 15.32
C GLY A 166 -12.26 -8.19 16.00
N ARG A 167 -13.49 -8.71 16.10
CA ARG A 167 -14.59 -8.06 16.83
C ARG A 167 -14.59 -8.34 18.33
N ASP A 168 -13.97 -9.44 18.78
CA ASP A 168 -14.01 -9.86 20.19
C ASP A 168 -12.96 -9.16 21.07
N THR A 169 -12.08 -8.33 20.47
CA THR A 169 -11.02 -7.60 21.16
C THR A 169 -11.29 -6.09 21.32
N LYS A 170 -12.54 -5.65 21.15
CA LYS A 170 -12.96 -4.24 21.29
C LYS A 170 -13.94 -4.08 22.46
#